data_AF-A0A938X0I0-F1
#
_entry.id   AF-A0A938X0I0-F1
#
_cell.length_a   1.000
_cell.length_b   1.000
_cell.length_c   1.000
_cell.angle_alpha   90.00
_cell.angle_beta   90.00
_cell.angle_gamma   90.00
#
_symmetry.space_group_name_H-M   'P 1'
#
loop_
_entity.id
_entity.type
_entity.pdbx_description
1 polymer ?
#
loop_
_entity_poly.entity_id
_entity_poly.type
_entity_poly.pdbx_seq_one_letter_code
_entity_poly.pdbx_strand_id
1 'polypeptide(L)' 'CVSTTNRHFVGRMGDPTSEVYLASPAVAAASAVAGHIAAPSDL' A
#
# COMPACT_ATOMS: atom_id res chain seq x y z
N CYS A 1 -5.10 -0.15 -2.67
CA CYS A 1 -4.24 -1.23 -2.11
C CYS A 1 -2.86 -0.66 -1.77
N VAL A 2 -2.23 -1.07 -0.67
CA VAL A 2 -0.86 -0.67 -0.30
C VAL A 2 0.02 -1.93 -0.29
N SER A 3 1.21 -1.88 -0.91
CA SER A 3 2.11 -3.02 -1.09
C SER A 3 3.56 -2.68 -0.79
N THR A 4 4.31 -3.67 -0.29
CA THR A 4 5.76 -3.58 -0.04
C THR A 4 6.60 -4.18 -1.17
N THR A 5 5.98 -4.49 -2.32
CA THR A 5 6.69 -4.96 -3.51
C THR A 5 7.42 -3.82 -4.23
N ASN A 6 8.22 -4.15 -5.24
CA ASN A 6 9.03 -3.17 -5.95
C ASN A 6 8.39 -2.56 -7.21
N ARG A 7 7.18 -2.97 -7.64
CA ARG A 7 6.52 -2.39 -8.85
C ARG A 7 4.99 -2.51 -8.79
N HIS A 8 4.27 -1.51 -9.31
CA HIS A 8 2.80 -1.42 -9.29
C HIS A 8 2.12 -1.37 -10.68
N PHE A 9 2.69 -2.02 -11.70
CA PHE A 9 2.12 -1.94 -13.06
C PHE A 9 0.64 -2.36 -13.09
N VAL A 10 -0.14 -1.68 -13.94
CA VAL A 10 -1.57 -1.96 -14.18
C VAL A 10 -1.78 -3.45 -14.45
N GLY A 11 -2.78 -4.04 -13.78
CA GLY A 11 -3.14 -5.46 -13.93
C GLY A 11 -2.16 -6.46 -13.30
N ARG A 12 -1.13 -6.00 -12.57
CA ARG A 12 -0.17 -6.91 -11.90
C ARG A 12 -0.75 -7.56 -10.64
N MET A 13 -1.57 -6.82 -9.89
CA MET A 13 -2.10 -7.27 -8.60
C MET A 13 -3.61 -7.06 -8.55
N GLY A 14 -4.33 -7.94 -9.26
CA GLY A 14 -5.79 -7.93 -9.31
C GLY A 14 -6.32 -7.11 -10.49
N ASP A 15 -7.43 -6.43 -10.26
CA ASP A 15 -8.16 -5.71 -11.31
C ASP A 15 -7.30 -4.59 -11.92
N PRO A 16 -7.23 -4.45 -13.26
CA PRO A 16 -6.47 -3.40 -13.93
C PRO A 16 -6.85 -1.96 -13.53
N THR A 17 -8.08 -1.73 -13.06
CA THR A 17 -8.50 -0.41 -12.59
C THR A 17 -8.15 -0.15 -11.13
N SER A 18 -7.52 -1.12 -10.44
CA SER A 18 -7.14 -0.99 -9.03
C SER A 18 -5.91 -0.10 -8.86
N GLU A 19 -5.98 0.78 -7.87
CA GLU A 19 -4.83 1.61 -7.47
C GLU A 19 -3.97 0.88 -6.42
N VAL A 20 -2.68 0.76 -6.72
CA VAL A 20 -1.69 0.09 -5.88
C VAL A 20 -0.56 1.06 -5.55
N TYR A 21 -0.41 1.37 -4.27
CA TYR A 21 0.64 2.23 -3.75
C TYR A 21 1.79 1.40 -3.20
N LEU A 22 3.02 1.75 -3.59
CA LEU A 22 4.23 1.10 -3.06
C LEU A 22 4.69 1.87 -1.83
N ALA A 23 4.92 1.15 -0.74
CA ALA A 23 5.29 1.73 0.54
C ALA A 23 6.31 0.85 1.27
N SER A 24 7.01 1.44 2.24
CA SER A 24 7.87 0.67 3.14
C SER A 24 7.04 -0.27 4.02
N PRO A 25 7.63 -1.35 4.58
CA PRO A 25 6.92 -2.24 5.49
C PRO A 25 6.28 -1.53 6.68
N ALA A 26 6.95 -0.50 7.21
CA ALA A 26 6.43 0.28 8.32
C ALA A 26 5.16 1.05 7.94
N VAL A 27 5.15 1.72 6.78
CA VAL A 27 3.96 2.45 6.28
C VAL A 27 2.84 1.49 5.92
N ALA A 28 3.15 0.35 5.31
CA ALA A 28 2.14 -0.66 4.98
C ALA A 28 1.47 -1.23 6.23
N ALA A 29 2.25 -1.55 7.27
CA ALA A 29 1.74 -1.99 8.56
C ALA A 29 0.89 -0.89 9.23
N ALA A 30 1.39 0.35 9.26
CA ALA A 30 0.65 1.45 9.84
C ALA A 30 -0.69 1.70 9.14
N SER A 31 -0.68 1.68 7.81
CA SER A 31 -1.88 1.86 6.99
C SER A 31 -2.88 0.71 7.17
N ALA A 32 -2.40 -0.51 7.37
CA ALA A 32 -3.24 -1.67 7.64
C ALA A 32 -4.00 -1.55 8.98
N VAL A 33 -3.37 -0.95 9.99
CA VAL A 33 -4.01 -0.67 11.29
C VAL A 33 -4.98 0.51 11.18
N ALA A 34 -4.57 1.60 10.52
CA ALA A 34 -5.34 2.84 10.43
C ALA A 34 -6.52 2.78 9.45
N GLY A 35 -6.52 1.83 8.51
CA GLY A 35 -7.56 1.70 7.47
C GLY A 35 -7.48 2.73 6.33
N HIS A 36 -6.45 3.59 6.34
CA HIS A 36 -6.12 4.57 5.31
C HIS A 36 -4.59 4.69 5.21
N ILE A 37 -4.07 5.38 4.18
CA ILE A 37 -2.62 5.57 4.06
C ILE A 37 -2.14 6.47 5.20
N ALA A 38 -1.35 5.91 6.11
CA ALA A 38 -0.87 6.56 7.32
C ALA A 38 0.64 6.39 7.48
N ALA A 39 1.31 7.39 8.05
CA ALA A 39 2.70 7.27 8.44
C ALA A 39 2.83 6.45 9.74
N PRO A 40 3.98 5.81 9.99
CA PRO A 40 4.22 5.12 11.27
C PRO A 40 4.14 6.03 12.49
N SER A 41 4.32 7.34 12.32
CA SER A 41 4.18 8.35 13.37
C SER A 41 2.74 8.74 13.70
N ASP A 42 1.78 8.32 12.87
CA ASP A 42 0.35 8.64 13.05
C ASP A 42 -0.38 7.60 13.92
N LEU A 43 0.36 6.60 14.42
CA LEU A 43 -0.06 5.56 15.35
C LEU A 43 0.63 5.72 16.70
#